data_AF-A0A7J3BE53-F1
#
_entry.id   AF-A0A7J3BE53-F1
#
_cell.length_a   1.000
_cell.length_b   1.000
_cell.length_c   1.000
_cell.angle_alpha   90.00
_cell.angle_beta   90.00
_cell.angle_gamma   90.00
#
_symmetry.space_group_name_H-M   'P 1'
#
loop_
_entity.id
_entity.type
_entity.pdbx_description
1 polymer ?
#
loop_
_entity_poly.entity_id
_entity_poly.type
_entity_poly.pdbx_seq_one_letter_code
_entity_poly.pdbx_strand_id
1 'polypeptide(L)'
;MKVFIIDTVAGFFAVDEERNVVDFEKFHGDLDAVAGSLAATQGGKVTSELLTLVRRLRKKGFKTFAFESEQLGVKTAEETGVEYSIEGVKEMGDWVRSNLEALLVERRVAKSRDESASFIVRVAAALASMKLREASKKRDLL
;
A
#
# COMPACT_ATOMS: atom_id res chain seq x y z
N MET A 1 15.86 -7.59 -11.63
CA MET A 1 15.19 -8.09 -10.42
C MET A 1 13.90 -7.31 -10.25
N LYS A 2 12.78 -8.03 -10.22
CA LYS A 2 11.42 -7.50 -10.13
C LYS A 2 10.95 -7.52 -8.68
N VAL A 3 10.15 -6.53 -8.28
CA VAL A 3 9.50 -6.49 -6.98
C VAL A 3 8.05 -6.07 -7.15
N PHE A 4 7.16 -6.69 -6.39
CA PHE A 4 5.74 -6.39 -6.38
C PHE A 4 5.46 -5.44 -5.22
N ILE A 5 4.84 -4.31 -5.52
CA ILE A 5 4.40 -3.33 -4.54
C ILE A 5 2.90 -3.52 -4.32
N ILE A 6 2.55 -4.02 -3.14
CA ILE A 6 1.16 -4.27 -2.74
C ILE A 6 0.77 -3.26 -1.67
N ASP A 7 -0.22 -2.41 -1.97
CA ASP A 7 -0.81 -1.52 -0.97
C ASP A 7 -1.82 -2.27 -0.09
N THR A 8 -1.78 -1.97 1.19
CA THR A 8 -2.62 -2.58 2.22
C THR A 8 -3.10 -1.50 3.18
N VAL A 9 -3.99 -1.86 4.10
CA VAL A 9 -4.46 -0.95 5.16
C VAL A 9 -3.35 -0.37 6.03
N ALA A 10 -2.18 -1.01 6.07
CA ALA A 10 -1.05 -0.59 6.90
C ALA A 10 0.04 0.17 6.15
N GLY A 11 0.01 0.18 4.80
CA GLY A 11 1.10 0.68 3.98
C GLY A 11 1.43 -0.25 2.82
N PHE A 12 2.68 -0.19 2.35
CA PHE A 12 3.15 -0.89 1.16
C PHE A 12 4.06 -2.06 1.52
N PHE A 13 3.68 -3.25 1.09
CA PHE A 13 4.54 -4.43 1.11
C PHE A 13 5.32 -4.52 -0.20
N ALA A 14 6.62 -4.76 -0.10
CA ALA A 14 7.47 -5.09 -1.22
C ALA A 14 7.79 -6.59 -1.18
N VAL A 15 7.33 -7.32 -2.18
CA VAL A 15 7.47 -8.77 -2.26
C VAL A 15 8.27 -9.14 -3.50
N ASP A 16 9.20 -10.08 -3.40
CA ASP A 16 9.92 -10.60 -4.56
C ASP A 16 9.15 -11.73 -5.27
N GLU A 17 9.73 -12.28 -6.33
CA GLU A 17 9.14 -13.35 -7.14
C GLU A 17 9.00 -14.69 -6.38
N GLU A 18 9.74 -14.86 -5.28
CA GLU A 18 9.71 -16.05 -4.42
C GLU A 18 8.72 -15.90 -3.24
N ARG A 19 7.95 -14.81 -3.21
CA ARG A 19 7.00 -14.46 -2.13
C ARG A 19 7.69 -14.10 -0.81
N ASN A 20 8.95 -13.65 -0.84
CA ASN A 20 9.59 -13.08 0.33
C ASN A 20 9.27 -11.60 0.44
N VAL A 21 8.87 -11.15 1.62
CA VAL A 21 8.70 -9.72 1.90
C VAL A 21 10.08 -9.07 2.14
N VAL A 22 10.60 -8.43 1.10
CA VAL A 22 11.95 -7.85 1.04
C VAL A 22 12.05 -6.45 1.67
N ASP A 23 10.93 -5.75 1.80
CA ASP A 23 10.81 -4.47 2.49
C ASP A 23 9.33 -4.17 2.80
N PHE A 24 9.09 -3.23 3.71
CA PHE A 24 7.76 -2.74 4.07
C PHE A 24 7.86 -1.28 4.48
N GLU A 25 6.94 -0.44 3.97
CA GLU A 25 6.77 0.93 4.45
C GLU A 25 5.36 1.11 4.98
N LYS A 26 5.27 1.42 6.28
CA LYS A 26 3.98 1.69 6.92
C LYS A 26 3.47 3.10 6.60
N PHE A 27 2.16 3.27 6.62
CA PHE A 27 1.56 4.59 6.78
C PHE A 27 1.82 5.13 8.20
N HIS A 28 1.97 6.45 8.30
CA HIS A 28 2.31 7.12 9.55
C HIS A 28 1.15 8.00 10.04
N GLY A 29 1.12 8.27 11.34
CA GLY A 29 0.10 9.09 11.99
C GLY A 29 -0.98 8.28 12.69
N ASP A 30 -2.11 8.94 12.97
CA ASP A 30 -3.30 8.33 13.55
C ASP A 30 -4.14 7.59 12.48
N LEU A 31 -5.28 7.02 12.87
CA LEU A 31 -6.15 6.28 11.96
C LEU A 31 -6.68 7.12 10.80
N ASP A 32 -6.95 8.41 11.02
CA ASP A 32 -7.46 9.29 9.97
C ASP A 32 -6.35 9.61 8.97
N ALA A 33 -5.13 9.84 9.44
CA ALA A 33 -3.95 9.99 8.58
C ALA A 33 -3.67 8.72 7.76
N VAL A 34 -3.72 7.54 8.38
CA VAL A 34 -3.55 6.25 7.71
C VAL A 34 -4.63 6.03 6.64
N ALA A 35 -5.90 6.28 6.97
CA ALA A 35 -7.00 6.19 6.02
C ALA A 35 -6.83 7.19 4.86
N GLY A 36 -6.32 8.40 5.13
CA GLY A 36 -6.01 9.40 4.13
C GLY A 36 -4.89 8.96 3.18
N SER A 37 -3.80 8.41 3.69
CA SER A 37 -2.71 7.86 2.88
C SER A 37 -3.19 6.69 2.01
N LEU A 38 -4.04 5.81 2.57
CA LEU A 38 -4.67 4.73 1.81
C LEU A 38 -5.60 5.27 0.70
N ALA A 39 -6.47 6.23 1.02
CA ALA A 39 -7.37 6.86 0.04
C ALA A 39 -6.59 7.53 -1.11
N ALA A 40 -5.52 8.26 -0.77
CA ALA A 40 -4.63 8.88 -1.73
C ALA A 40 -3.98 7.85 -2.67
N THR A 41 -3.47 6.76 -2.09
CA THR A 41 -2.85 5.66 -2.85
C THR A 41 -3.85 5.00 -3.80
N GLN A 42 -5.05 4.68 -3.31
CA GLN A 42 -6.15 4.14 -4.13
C GLN A 42 -6.59 5.10 -5.25
N GLY A 43 -6.46 6.41 -5.04
CA GLY A 43 -6.66 7.45 -6.05
C GLY A 43 -5.50 7.62 -7.04
N GLY A 44 -4.50 6.73 -7.00
CA GLY A 44 -3.34 6.78 -7.88
C GLY A 44 -2.39 7.94 -7.57
N LYS A 45 -2.36 8.44 -6.33
CA LYS A 45 -1.37 9.43 -5.87
C LYS A 45 -0.11 8.71 -5.40
N VAL A 46 1.04 9.17 -5.88
CA VAL A 46 2.35 8.73 -5.39
C VAL A 46 2.58 9.37 -4.01
N THR A 47 2.57 8.57 -2.95
CA THR A 47 2.73 9.03 -1.57
C THR A 47 4.20 9.08 -1.16
N SER A 48 4.51 9.84 -0.12
CA SER A 48 5.88 9.94 0.41
C SER A 48 6.43 8.61 0.90
N GLU A 49 5.55 7.78 1.44
CA GLU A 49 5.79 6.41 1.89
C GLU A 49 6.18 5.54 0.69
N LEU A 50 5.42 5.61 -0.40
CA LEU A 50 5.76 4.87 -1.62
C LEU A 50 7.14 5.28 -2.17
N LEU A 51 7.41 6.57 -2.27
CA LEU A 51 8.71 7.07 -2.72
C LEU A 51 9.85 6.60 -1.81
N THR A 52 9.62 6.57 -0.51
CA THR A 52 10.61 6.10 0.47
C THR A 52 10.90 4.61 0.25
N LEU A 53 9.87 3.79 0.08
CA LEU A 53 10.00 2.36 -0.20
C LEU A 53 10.77 2.11 -1.51
N VAL A 54 10.37 2.77 -2.61
CA VAL A 54 11.02 2.62 -3.92
C VAL A 54 12.50 3.01 -3.85
N ARG A 55 12.85 4.11 -3.17
CA ARG A 55 14.26 4.51 -2.99
C ARG A 55 15.07 3.46 -2.22
N ARG A 56 14.52 2.85 -1.17
CA ARG A 56 15.20 1.77 -0.44
C ARG A 56 15.41 0.54 -1.33
N LEU A 57 14.39 0.15 -2.09
CA LEU A 57 14.45 -1.02 -2.97
C LEU A 57 15.42 -0.81 -4.14
N ARG A 58 15.49 0.39 -4.72
CA ARG A 58 16.50 0.71 -5.73
C ARG A 58 17.92 0.56 -5.20
N LYS A 59 18.19 1.02 -3.97
CA LYS A 59 19.49 0.83 -3.31
C LYS A 59 19.82 -0.66 -3.07
N LYS A 60 18.80 -1.52 -2.96
CA LYS A 60 18.92 -2.97 -2.88
C LYS A 60 19.06 -3.65 -4.27
N GLY A 61 19.04 -2.90 -5.37
CA GLY A 61 19.26 -3.41 -6.73
C GLY A 61 17.98 -3.78 -7.51
N PHE A 62 16.79 -3.52 -6.97
CA PHE A 62 15.54 -3.70 -7.72
C PHE A 62 15.41 -2.65 -8.82
N LYS A 63 14.96 -3.09 -10.00
CA LYS A 63 14.84 -2.25 -11.21
C LYS A 63 13.41 -2.10 -11.70
N THR A 64 12.65 -3.20 -11.68
CA THR A 64 11.30 -3.30 -12.19
C THR A 64 10.32 -3.44 -11.04
N PHE A 65 9.32 -2.56 -10.99
CA PHE A 65 8.34 -2.48 -9.91
C PHE A 65 6.95 -2.79 -10.45
N ALA A 66 6.33 -3.86 -9.96
CA ALA A 66 4.98 -4.24 -10.34
C ALA A 66 3.94 -3.64 -9.39
N PHE A 67 2.88 -3.03 -9.93
CA PHE A 67 1.84 -2.33 -9.16
C PHE A 67 0.45 -2.82 -9.52
N GLU A 68 -0.47 -2.84 -8.55
CA GLU A 68 -1.88 -3.22 -8.78
C GLU A 68 -2.63 -2.18 -9.62
N SER A 69 -2.17 -0.92 -9.62
CA SER A 69 -2.70 0.18 -10.43
C SER A 69 -1.68 0.61 -11.48
N GLU A 70 -2.05 0.49 -12.75
CA GLU A 70 -1.24 0.98 -13.89
C GLU A 70 -0.94 2.48 -13.74
N GLN A 71 -1.95 3.27 -13.37
CA GLN A 71 -1.78 4.70 -13.15
C GLN A 71 -0.75 5.02 -12.07
N LEU A 72 -0.76 4.27 -10.96
CA LEU A 72 0.21 4.45 -9.88
C LEU A 72 1.61 4.04 -10.35
N GLY A 73 1.72 2.95 -11.13
CA GLY A 73 2.96 2.48 -11.72
C GLY A 73 3.60 3.51 -12.66
N VAL A 74 2.81 4.06 -13.61
CA VAL A 74 3.26 5.10 -14.54
C VAL A 74 3.78 6.33 -13.79
N LYS A 75 3.00 6.89 -12.87
CA LYS A 75 3.41 8.09 -12.11
C LYS A 75 4.65 7.82 -11.26
N THR A 76 4.74 6.65 -10.64
CA THR A 76 5.91 6.29 -9.83
C THR A 76 7.16 6.16 -10.72
N ALA A 77 7.02 5.60 -11.92
CA ALA A 77 8.10 5.52 -12.91
C ALA A 77 8.53 6.91 -13.38
N GLU A 78 7.60 7.82 -13.69
CA GLU A 78 7.88 9.20 -14.04
C GLU A 78 8.64 9.96 -12.94
N GLU A 79 8.22 9.81 -11.67
CA GLU A 79 8.83 10.52 -10.54
C GLU A 79 10.19 9.95 -10.12
N THR A 80 10.44 8.67 -10.34
CA THR A 80 11.62 7.98 -9.79
C THR A 80 12.59 7.43 -10.83
N GLY A 81 12.17 7.32 -12.09
CA GLY A 81 12.95 6.73 -13.18
C GLY A 81 13.11 5.21 -13.09
N VAL A 82 12.22 4.51 -12.37
CA VAL A 82 12.19 3.03 -12.36
C VAL A 82 11.37 2.49 -13.52
N GLU A 83 11.59 1.22 -13.86
CA GLU A 83 10.69 0.49 -14.75
C GLU A 83 9.44 0.06 -13.96
N TYR A 84 8.26 0.12 -14.58
CA TYR A 84 7.04 -0.40 -13.98
C TYR A 84 6.49 -1.59 -14.77
N SER A 85 5.66 -2.40 -14.12
CA SER A 85 4.93 -3.51 -14.71
C SER A 85 3.57 -3.67 -14.01
N ILE A 86 2.64 -4.38 -14.64
CA ILE A 86 1.38 -4.82 -14.03
C ILE A 86 1.29 -6.36 -13.98
N GLU A 87 2.28 -7.07 -14.53
CA GLU A 87 2.24 -8.52 -14.67
C GLU A 87 2.45 -9.21 -13.31
N GLY A 88 1.64 -10.23 -13.02
CA GLY A 88 1.75 -11.08 -11.82
C GLY A 88 1.36 -10.40 -10.51
N VAL A 89 1.06 -9.09 -10.53
CA VAL A 89 0.77 -8.33 -9.31
C VAL A 89 -0.49 -8.79 -8.61
N LYS A 90 -1.51 -9.23 -9.37
CA LYS A 90 -2.77 -9.75 -8.80
C LYS A 90 -2.53 -10.97 -7.91
N GLU A 91 -1.76 -11.94 -8.40
CA GLU A 91 -1.46 -13.17 -7.67
C GLU A 91 -0.66 -12.88 -6.40
N MET A 92 0.30 -11.95 -6.50
CA MET A 92 1.07 -11.51 -5.34
C MET A 92 0.21 -10.75 -4.33
N GLY A 93 -0.69 -9.89 -4.79
CA GLY A 93 -1.65 -9.18 -3.96
C GLY A 93 -2.61 -10.13 -3.24
N ASP A 94 -3.11 -11.16 -3.95
CA ASP A 94 -3.93 -12.22 -3.36
C ASP A 94 -3.17 -12.94 -2.22
N TRP A 95 -1.89 -13.28 -2.45
CA TRP A 95 -1.04 -13.88 -1.42
C TRP A 95 -0.81 -12.98 -0.22
N VAL A 96 -0.47 -11.69 -0.42
CA VAL A 96 -0.30 -10.72 0.68
C VAL A 96 -1.59 -10.61 1.49
N ARG A 97 -2.75 -10.47 0.83
CA ARG A 97 -4.05 -10.34 1.48
C ARG A 97 -4.42 -11.58 2.31
N SER A 98 -4.16 -12.79 1.80
CA SER A 98 -4.38 -14.02 2.56
C SER A 98 -3.47 -14.19 3.78
N ASN A 99 -2.34 -13.48 3.82
CA ASN A 99 -1.36 -13.56 4.92
C ASN A 99 -1.29 -12.27 5.75
N LEU A 100 -2.18 -11.31 5.51
CA LEU A 100 -2.01 -9.93 5.99
C LEU A 100 -1.87 -9.85 7.51
N GLU A 101 -2.72 -10.53 8.28
CA GLU A 101 -2.63 -10.50 9.75
C GLU A 101 -1.25 -10.98 10.25
N ALA A 102 -0.73 -12.08 9.69
CA ALA A 102 0.57 -12.61 10.08
C ALA A 102 1.70 -11.62 9.71
N LEU A 103 1.62 -11.04 8.52
CA LEU A 103 2.57 -10.04 8.04
C LEU A 103 2.56 -8.77 8.91
N LEU A 104 1.38 -8.32 9.37
CA LEU A 104 1.26 -7.16 10.24
C LEU A 104 1.90 -7.40 11.62
N VAL A 105 1.81 -8.62 12.16
CA VAL A 105 2.53 -9.00 13.38
C VAL A 105 4.04 -9.04 13.13
N GLU A 106 4.48 -9.70 12.07
CA GLU A 106 5.90 -9.81 11.69
C GLU A 106 6.55 -8.42 11.52
N ARG A 107 5.83 -7.49 10.89
CA ARG A 107 6.28 -6.11 10.67
C ARG A 107 6.01 -5.17 11.85
N ARG A 108 5.60 -5.72 13.00
CA ARG A 108 5.37 -5.00 14.26
C ARG A 108 4.37 -3.85 14.13
N VAL A 109 3.43 -3.97 13.20
CA VAL A 109 2.26 -3.07 13.10
C VAL A 109 1.26 -3.40 14.21
N ALA A 110 1.15 -4.68 14.57
CA ALA A 110 0.33 -5.19 15.65
C ALA A 110 1.13 -6.20 16.50
N LYS A 111 0.72 -6.44 17.75
CA LYS A 111 1.39 -7.40 18.65
C LYS A 111 0.84 -8.82 18.52
N SER A 112 -0.35 -8.99 17.94
CA SER A 112 -1.04 -10.26 17.78
C SER A 112 -1.95 -10.24 16.55
N ARG A 113 -2.41 -11.42 16.11
CA ARG A 113 -3.37 -11.52 15.00
C ARG A 113 -4.71 -10.84 15.33
N ASP A 114 -5.17 -10.94 16.58
CA ASP A 114 -6.39 -10.26 17.01
C ASP A 114 -6.26 -8.74 16.91
N GLU A 115 -5.09 -8.20 17.30
CA GLU A 115 -4.79 -6.78 17.14
C GLU A 115 -4.65 -6.40 15.64
N SER A 116 -4.10 -7.27 14.80
CA SER A 116 -4.07 -7.08 13.34
C SER A 116 -5.48 -7.01 12.76
N ALA A 117 -6.35 -7.97 13.10
CA ALA A 117 -7.73 -8.00 12.65
C ALA A 117 -8.48 -6.73 13.10
N SER A 118 -8.31 -6.33 14.36
CA SER A 118 -8.86 -5.07 14.89
C SER A 118 -8.35 -3.85 14.12
N PHE A 119 -7.06 -3.77 13.84
CA PHE A 119 -6.45 -2.68 13.06
C PHE A 119 -7.05 -2.60 11.65
N ILE A 120 -7.15 -3.73 10.94
CA ILE A 120 -7.71 -3.80 9.58
C ILE A 120 -9.14 -3.24 9.56
N VAL A 121 -9.99 -3.70 10.49
CA VAL A 121 -11.38 -3.25 10.59
C VAL A 121 -11.46 -1.75 10.89
N ARG A 122 -10.63 -1.25 11.81
CA ARG A 122 -10.61 0.17 12.19
C ARG A 122 -10.19 1.08 11.04
N VAL A 123 -9.16 0.72 10.29
CA VAL A 123 -8.73 1.49 9.10
C VAL A 123 -9.81 1.45 8.02
N ALA A 124 -10.43 0.30 7.76
CA ALA A 124 -11.52 0.19 6.80
C ALA A 124 -12.72 1.08 7.18
N ALA A 125 -13.10 1.10 8.47
CA ALA A 125 -14.17 1.95 8.97
C ALA A 125 -13.84 3.46 8.86
N ALA A 126 -12.60 3.85 9.16
CA ALA A 126 -12.12 5.22 9.00
C ALA A 126 -12.16 5.65 7.52
N LEU A 127 -11.66 4.80 6.61
CA LEU A 127 -11.71 5.04 5.16
C LEU A 127 -13.15 5.19 4.64
N ALA A 128 -14.06 4.32 5.07
CA ALA A 128 -15.47 4.38 4.69
C ALA A 128 -16.12 5.69 5.18
N SER A 129 -15.86 6.07 6.43
CA SER A 129 -16.36 7.31 7.03
C SER A 129 -15.85 8.55 6.28
N MET A 130 -14.57 8.53 5.88
CA MET A 130 -13.97 9.59 5.08
C MET A 130 -14.67 9.74 3.73
N LYS A 131 -14.83 8.63 2.98
CA LYS A 131 -15.50 8.63 1.67
C LYS A 131 -16.96 9.09 1.75
N LEU A 132 -17.69 8.70 2.81
CA LEU A 132 -19.06 9.18 3.06
C LEU A 132 -19.11 10.71 3.28
N ARG A 133 -18.20 11.26 4.10
CA ARG A 133 -18.12 12.71 4.34
C ARG A 133 -17.82 13.49 3.06
N GLU A 134 -16.93 12.97 2.21
CA GLU A 134 -16.62 13.59 0.91
C GLU A 134 -17.81 13.57 -0.05
N ALA A 135 -18.54 12.45 -0.11
CA ALA A 135 -19.73 12.32 -0.94
C ALA A 135 -20.86 13.28 -0.51
N SER A 136 -21.11 13.40 0.81
CA SER A 136 -22.11 14.33 1.34
C SER A 136 -21.77 15.78 1.00
N LYS A 137 -20.50 16.19 1.17
CA LYS A 137 -20.06 17.55 0.79
C LYS A 137 -20.28 17.85 -0.69
N LYS A 138 -20.04 16.89 -1.58
CA LYS A 138 -20.28 17.07 -3.02
C LYS A 138 -21.77 17.20 -3.36
N ARG A 139 -22.63 16.50 -2.63
CA ARG A 139 -24.10 16.59 -2.81
C ARG A 139 -24.65 17.94 -2.35
N ASP A 140 -24.13 18.50 -1.27
CA ASP A 140 -24.56 19.81 -0.76
C ASP A 140 -24.08 20.99 -1.65
N LEU A 141 -23.18 20.72 -2.61
CA LEU A 141 -22.69 21.68 -3.59
C LEU A 141 -23.46 21.63 -4.94
N LEU A 142 -24.42 20.72 -5.09
CA LEU A 142 -25.27 20.54 -6.28
C LEU A 142 -26.69 21.05 -6.02
#